data_AF-A0A2K8SXG8-F1
#
_entry.id   AF-A0A2K8SXG8-F1
#
_cell.length_a   1.000
_cell.length_b   1.000
_cell.length_c   1.000
_cell.angle_alpha   90.00
_cell.angle_beta   90.00
_cell.angle_gamma   90.00
#
_symmetry.space_group_name_H-M   'P 1'
#
loop_
_entity.id
_entity.type
_entity.pdbx_description
1 polymer ?
#
loop_
_entity_poly.entity_id
_entity_poly.type
_entity_poly.pdbx_seq_one_letter_code
_entity_poly.pdbx_strand_id
1 'polypeptide(L)'
;MEDISQSYLSAPIRAIQGERTISIDEMTGIQATERVLPSLPMRPGKVECREFEYIRHGTQTLIANFDVTTGQVVVPSIDQTRTEADFLSHCQRLIASDPNASKWHLIMDCLNIHQSESLVKWIADIEGITFDTLGIKGQSGILQSMNTRAQFLTNPQHKVVFHFTPKHCSWLNQVEIWFSILTRKLLSRGSFSSQADLKQQRLEFY
;
A
#
# COMPACT_ATOMS: atom_id res chain seq x y z
N MET A 1 13.05 12.14 15.15
CA MET A 1 12.63 11.20 14.10
C MET A 1 12.30 9.92 14.82
N GLU A 2 11.02 9.57 14.89
CA GLU A 2 10.59 8.33 15.54
C GLU A 2 11.06 7.16 14.67
N ASP A 3 11.69 6.16 15.28
CA ASP A 3 12.10 4.95 14.58
C ASP A 3 10.84 4.19 14.11
N ILE A 4 10.87 3.62 12.90
CA ILE A 4 9.77 2.80 12.35
C ILE A 4 9.41 1.68 13.32
N SER A 5 10.40 1.08 13.97
CA SER A 5 10.19 0.05 14.99
C SER A 5 9.33 0.56 16.15
N GLN A 6 9.55 1.81 16.59
CA GLN A 6 8.76 2.44 17.65
C GLN A 6 7.34 2.74 17.19
N SER A 7 7.14 3.12 15.93
CA SER A 7 5.79 3.30 15.36
C SER A 7 4.99 1.99 15.37
N TYR A 8 5.62 0.86 15.12
CA TYR A 8 4.97 -0.44 15.24
C TYR A 8 4.73 -0.85 16.70
N LEU A 9 5.71 -0.67 17.58
CA LEU A 9 5.57 -1.00 19.00
C LEU A 9 4.46 -0.20 19.69
N SER A 10 4.27 1.06 19.28
CA SER A 10 3.23 1.94 19.82
C SER A 10 1.86 1.74 19.18
N ALA A 11 1.75 1.03 18.04
CA ALA A 11 0.50 0.87 17.31
C ALA A 11 -0.68 0.33 18.15
N PRO A 12 -0.51 -0.70 19.00
CA PRO A 12 -1.62 -1.18 19.84
C PRO A 12 -2.11 -0.13 20.86
N ILE A 13 -1.20 0.65 21.43
CA ILE A 13 -1.54 1.72 22.39
C ILE A 13 -2.27 2.86 21.67
N ARG A 14 -1.76 3.27 20.51
CA ARG A 14 -2.38 4.28 19.63
C ARG A 14 -3.80 3.87 19.21
N ALA A 15 -4.01 2.60 18.88
CA ALA A 15 -5.32 2.08 18.52
C ALA A 15 -6.37 2.23 19.64
N ILE A 16 -5.97 1.99 20.89
CA ILE A 16 -6.83 2.20 22.08
C ILE A 16 -7.20 3.68 22.23
N GLN A 17 -6.31 4.60 21.83
CA GLN A 17 -6.52 6.05 21.84
C GLN A 17 -7.34 6.57 20.64
N GLY A 18 -7.83 5.67 19.78
CA GLY A 18 -8.61 6.03 18.59
C GLY A 18 -7.77 6.41 17.37
N GLU A 19 -6.46 6.20 17.41
CA GLU A 19 -5.58 6.42 16.27
C GLU A 19 -5.48 5.14 15.41
N ARG A 20 -4.94 5.26 14.19
CA ARG A 20 -4.74 4.14 13.26
C ARG A 20 -3.31 4.11 12.77
N THR A 21 -2.70 2.92 12.77
CA THR A 21 -1.35 2.71 12.22
C THR A 21 -1.43 1.72 11.07
N ILE A 22 -1.12 2.19 9.87
CA ILE A 22 -1.31 1.47 8.62
C ILE A 22 0.02 1.37 7.89
N SER A 23 0.41 0.17 7.49
CA SER A 23 1.55 -0.11 6.62
C SER A 23 1.04 -0.22 5.18
N ILE A 24 1.55 0.62 4.29
CA ILE A 24 1.09 0.78 2.90
C ILE A 24 2.23 0.46 1.94
N ASP A 25 1.91 -0.28 0.89
CA ASP A 25 2.81 -0.52 -0.24
C ASP A 25 2.02 -0.97 -1.47
N GLU A 26 2.70 -1.01 -2.62
CA GLU A 26 2.14 -1.49 -3.87
C GLU A 26 2.81 -2.77 -4.38
N MET A 27 1.96 -3.74 -4.74
CA MET A 27 2.35 -4.85 -5.59
C MET A 27 1.92 -4.53 -7.02
N THR A 28 2.85 -4.02 -7.82
CA THR A 28 2.62 -3.68 -9.23
C THR A 28 2.81 -4.89 -10.14
N GLY A 29 2.19 -4.86 -11.33
CA GLY A 29 2.47 -5.83 -12.38
C GLY A 29 2.00 -7.27 -12.08
N ILE A 30 0.99 -7.45 -11.23
CA ILE A 30 0.42 -8.77 -10.94
C ILE A 30 -0.24 -9.31 -12.21
N GLN A 31 0.39 -10.32 -12.80
CA GLN A 31 -0.07 -10.94 -14.04
C GLN A 31 -1.25 -11.88 -13.79
N ALA A 32 -2.34 -11.69 -14.51
CA ALA A 32 -3.37 -12.72 -14.65
C ALA A 32 -2.83 -13.80 -15.60
N THR A 33 -2.49 -14.95 -15.02
CA THR A 33 -2.02 -16.14 -15.74
C THR A 33 -3.03 -17.25 -15.66
N GLU A 34 -3.46 -17.79 -16.79
CA GLU A 34 -4.28 -18.99 -16.90
C GLU A 34 -3.41 -20.17 -17.33
N ARG A 35 -3.62 -21.35 -16.75
CA ARG A 35 -2.96 -22.59 -17.19
C ARG A 35 -3.63 -23.13 -18.44
N VAL A 36 -2.83 -23.50 -19.45
CA VAL A 36 -3.35 -24.02 -20.72
C VAL A 36 -4.11 -25.33 -20.51
N LEU A 37 -3.68 -26.14 -19.54
CA LEU A 37 -4.29 -27.41 -19.16
C LEU A 37 -4.47 -27.50 -17.64
N PRO A 38 -5.47 -28.27 -17.15
CA PRO A 38 -5.61 -28.56 -15.73
C PRO A 38 -4.41 -29.29 -15.15
N SER A 39 -4.06 -28.98 -13.89
CA SER A 39 -3.04 -29.72 -13.15
C SER A 39 -3.41 -31.20 -13.01
N LEU A 40 -2.41 -32.07 -13.13
CA LEU A 40 -2.59 -33.51 -12.90
C LEU A 40 -2.57 -33.78 -11.38
N PRO A 41 -3.55 -34.53 -10.86
CA PRO A 41 -3.62 -34.81 -9.43
C PRO A 41 -2.46 -35.71 -8.99
N MET A 42 -2.13 -35.64 -7.70
CA MET A 42 -1.16 -36.53 -7.06
C MET A 42 -1.52 -38.00 -7.29
N ARG A 43 -0.49 -38.84 -7.49
CA ARG A 43 -0.62 -40.31 -7.58
C ARG A 43 0.48 -40.97 -6.73
N PRO A 44 0.36 -42.23 -6.30
CA PRO A 44 1.46 -42.92 -5.61
C PRO A 44 2.78 -42.80 -6.38
N GLY A 45 3.82 -42.24 -5.74
CA GLY A 45 5.12 -41.99 -6.35
C GLY A 45 5.21 -40.76 -7.29
N LYS A 46 4.15 -39.97 -7.45
CA LYS A 46 4.12 -38.75 -8.27
C LYS A 46 3.44 -37.59 -7.53
N VAL A 47 4.20 -36.51 -7.31
CA VAL A 47 3.66 -35.25 -6.80
C VAL A 47 2.69 -34.62 -7.81
N GLU A 48 1.91 -33.64 -7.35
CA GLU A 48 1.06 -32.82 -8.24
C GLU A 48 1.91 -32.25 -9.38
N CYS A 49 1.50 -32.50 -10.63
CA CYS A 49 2.16 -31.92 -11.78
C CYS A 49 1.35 -30.72 -12.25
N ARG A 50 1.94 -29.53 -12.14
CA ARG A 50 1.33 -28.30 -12.62
C ARG A 50 1.72 -28.04 -14.05
N GLU A 51 0.75 -27.59 -14.84
CA GLU A 51 1.00 -27.14 -16.19
C GLU A 51 1.97 -25.94 -16.16
N PHE A 52 3.04 -26.05 -16.93
CA PHE A 52 4.06 -25.01 -16.99
C PHE A 52 3.72 -23.96 -18.05
N GLU A 53 2.97 -24.34 -19.09
CA GLU A 53 2.46 -23.41 -20.08
C GLU A 53 1.34 -22.54 -19.51
N TYR A 54 1.30 -21.27 -19.92
CA TYR A 54 0.31 -20.31 -19.44
C TYR A 54 -0.08 -19.30 -20.52
N ILE A 55 -1.28 -18.76 -20.38
CA ILE A 55 -1.82 -17.64 -21.16
C ILE A 55 -1.79 -16.40 -20.29
N ARG A 56 -1.35 -15.27 -20.86
CA ARG A 56 -1.29 -13.98 -20.18
C ARG A 56 -2.51 -13.13 -20.54
N HIS A 57 -3.27 -12.71 -19.54
CA HIS A 57 -4.46 -11.86 -19.70
C HIS A 57 -4.21 -10.38 -19.35
N GLY A 58 -2.94 -10.00 -19.16
CA GLY A 58 -2.51 -8.68 -18.73
C GLY A 58 -2.31 -8.56 -17.21
N THR A 59 -1.96 -7.36 -16.77
CA THR A 59 -1.49 -7.09 -15.40
C THR A 59 -2.39 -6.11 -14.66
N GLN A 60 -2.33 -6.18 -13.33
CA GLN A 60 -2.98 -5.23 -12.43
C GLN A 60 -2.01 -4.80 -11.33
N THR A 61 -2.26 -3.62 -10.79
CA THR A 61 -1.61 -3.09 -9.60
C THR A 61 -2.53 -3.27 -8.40
N LEU A 62 -1.94 -3.66 -7.28
CA LEU A 62 -2.56 -3.65 -5.97
C LEU A 62 -1.86 -2.60 -5.08
N ILE A 63 -2.62 -1.68 -4.50
CA ILE A 63 -2.18 -0.85 -3.37
C ILE A 63 -2.90 -1.36 -2.12
N ALA A 64 -2.16 -1.81 -1.11
CA ALA A 64 -2.71 -2.45 0.08
C ALA A 64 -2.44 -1.63 1.33
N ASN A 65 -3.43 -1.56 2.23
CA ASN A 65 -3.31 -0.99 3.57
C ASN A 65 -3.34 -2.13 4.58
N PHE A 66 -2.21 -2.49 5.14
CA PHE A 66 -2.12 -3.45 6.22
C PHE A 66 -2.26 -2.73 7.56
N ASP A 67 -3.37 -2.95 8.27
CA ASP A 67 -3.56 -2.46 9.62
C ASP A 67 -2.66 -3.25 10.57
N VAL A 68 -1.67 -2.55 11.14
CA VAL A 68 -0.63 -3.13 11.99
C VAL A 68 -1.23 -3.74 13.27
N THR A 69 -2.35 -3.20 13.76
CA THR A 69 -2.94 -3.63 15.03
C THR A 69 -3.84 -4.85 14.82
N THR A 70 -4.65 -4.85 13.76
CA THR A 70 -5.62 -5.93 13.50
C THR A 70 -5.04 -7.06 12.65
N GLY A 71 -3.96 -6.80 11.91
CA GLY A 71 -3.36 -7.74 10.97
C GLY A 71 -4.19 -7.95 9.69
N GLN A 72 -5.16 -7.06 9.42
CA GLN A 72 -6.05 -7.14 8.26
C GLN A 72 -5.61 -6.19 7.15
N VAL A 73 -5.93 -6.53 5.90
CA VAL A 73 -5.84 -5.56 4.80
C VAL A 73 -7.17 -4.85 4.65
N VAL A 74 -7.14 -3.53 4.76
CA VAL A 74 -8.34 -2.68 4.75
C VAL A 74 -8.38 -1.81 3.50
N VAL A 75 -9.56 -1.65 2.90
CA VAL A 75 -9.78 -0.73 1.76
C VAL A 75 -8.70 -0.83 0.65
N PRO A 76 -8.32 -2.04 0.18
CA PRO A 76 -7.30 -2.19 -0.86
C PRO A 76 -7.77 -1.59 -2.19
N SER A 77 -6.82 -1.31 -3.09
CA SER A 77 -7.14 -0.76 -4.42
C SER A 77 -6.53 -1.61 -5.51
N ILE A 78 -7.35 -1.95 -6.49
CA ILE A 78 -7.01 -2.86 -7.56
C ILE A 78 -7.36 -2.18 -8.88
N ASP A 79 -6.33 -1.70 -9.56
CA ASP A 79 -6.44 -0.92 -10.79
C ASP A 79 -5.30 -1.27 -11.76
N GLN A 80 -5.29 -0.66 -12.95
CA GLN A 80 -4.27 -0.94 -13.97
C GLN A 80 -2.99 -0.13 -13.77
N THR A 81 -3.08 1.04 -13.14
CA THR A 81 -1.99 2.00 -13.01
C THR A 81 -1.57 2.22 -11.56
N ARG A 82 -0.40 2.84 -11.40
CA ARG A 82 0.12 3.34 -10.12
C ARG A 82 0.66 4.75 -10.30
N THR A 83 -0.23 5.73 -10.42
CA THR A 83 0.12 7.14 -10.57
C THR A 83 0.07 7.90 -9.25
N GLU A 84 0.58 9.13 -9.23
CA GLU A 84 0.43 10.06 -8.10
C GLU A 84 -1.05 10.28 -7.74
N ALA A 85 -1.93 10.37 -8.74
CA ALA A 85 -3.37 10.53 -8.54
C ALA A 85 -4.02 9.28 -7.96
N ASP A 86 -3.61 8.09 -8.43
CA ASP A 86 -4.12 6.81 -7.92
C ASP A 86 -3.77 6.65 -6.44
N PHE A 87 -2.52 6.98 -6.07
CA PHE A 87 -2.05 6.90 -4.69
C PHE A 87 -2.74 7.92 -3.78
N LEU A 88 -2.92 9.16 -4.23
CA LEU A 88 -3.69 10.15 -3.46
C LEU A 88 -5.13 9.68 -3.21
N SER A 89 -5.82 9.21 -4.25
CA SER A 89 -7.18 8.68 -4.14
C SER A 89 -7.25 7.47 -3.20
N HIS A 90 -6.21 6.63 -3.20
CA HIS A 90 -6.07 5.52 -2.27
C HIS A 90 -6.01 5.99 -0.82
N CYS A 91 -5.11 6.93 -0.49
CA CYS A 91 -5.01 7.50 0.85
C CYS A 91 -6.31 8.17 1.28
N GLN A 92 -6.93 8.96 0.40
CA GLN A 92 -8.21 9.63 0.70
C GLN A 92 -9.31 8.64 1.06
N ARG A 93 -9.44 7.53 0.33
CA ARG A 93 -10.42 6.47 0.65
C ARG A 93 -10.12 5.77 1.96
N LEU A 94 -8.85 5.53 2.28
CA LEU A 94 -8.46 4.98 3.58
C LEU A 94 -8.91 5.90 4.73
N ILE A 95 -8.55 7.19 4.68
CA ILE A 95 -8.91 8.14 5.75
C ILE A 95 -10.44 8.29 5.86
N ALA A 96 -11.15 8.33 4.74
CA ALA A 96 -12.61 8.41 4.72
C ALA A 96 -13.30 7.15 5.27
N SER A 97 -12.61 6.00 5.33
CA SER A 97 -13.19 4.74 5.82
C SER A 97 -13.41 4.69 7.34
N ASP A 98 -12.68 5.51 8.10
CA ASP A 98 -12.87 5.66 9.55
C ASP A 98 -12.86 7.14 9.93
N PRO A 99 -14.01 7.84 9.81
CA PRO A 99 -14.14 9.25 10.19
C PRO A 99 -13.91 9.51 11.68
N ASN A 100 -14.02 8.48 12.52
CA ASN A 100 -13.87 8.59 13.98
C ASN A 100 -12.40 8.50 14.42
N ALA A 101 -11.50 8.09 13.54
CA ALA A 101 -10.09 8.05 13.84
C ALA A 101 -9.57 9.45 14.17
N SER A 102 -8.99 9.59 15.36
CA SER A 102 -8.43 10.86 15.84
C SER A 102 -7.17 11.23 15.07
N LYS A 103 -6.40 10.22 14.66
CA LYS A 103 -5.13 10.37 13.95
C LYS A 103 -4.78 9.15 13.10
N TRP A 104 -4.01 9.38 12.04
CA TRP A 104 -3.51 8.34 11.15
C TRP A 104 -1.99 8.38 11.05
N HIS A 105 -1.39 7.20 11.14
CA HIS A 105 0.03 6.96 10.96
C HIS A 105 0.22 6.03 9.78
N LEU A 106 0.74 6.56 8.67
CA LEU A 106 0.91 5.83 7.42
C LEU A 106 2.39 5.50 7.23
N ILE A 107 2.73 4.21 7.26
CA ILE A 107 4.10 3.70 7.12
C ILE A 107 4.29 3.21 5.69
N MET A 108 5.32 3.70 4.98
CA MET A 108 5.58 3.34 3.58
C MET A 108 7.06 3.59 3.21
N ASP A 109 7.46 3.21 2.00
CA ASP A 109 8.81 3.48 1.50
C ASP A 109 9.01 4.94 1.01
N CYS A 110 10.21 5.26 0.54
CA CYS A 110 10.58 6.60 0.06
C CYS A 110 10.27 6.85 -1.44
N LEU A 111 9.29 6.17 -2.04
CA LEU A 111 8.95 6.37 -3.45
C LEU A 111 8.51 7.82 -3.75
N ASN A 112 8.73 8.27 -4.98
CA ASN A 112 8.39 9.64 -5.40
C ASN A 112 6.89 9.98 -5.27
N ILE A 113 5.99 9.03 -5.50
CA ILE A 113 4.54 9.24 -5.34
C ILE A 113 4.14 9.37 -3.86
N HIS A 114 4.88 8.76 -2.94
CA HIS A 114 4.69 8.86 -1.48
C HIS A 114 5.16 10.21 -0.91
N GLN A 115 6.03 10.92 -1.65
CA GLN A 115 6.55 12.25 -1.29
C GLN A 115 6.14 13.28 -2.36
N SER A 116 4.91 13.13 -2.83
CA SER A 116 4.38 13.90 -3.95
C SER A 116 3.87 15.27 -3.54
N GLU A 117 3.71 16.15 -4.54
CA GLU A 117 3.11 17.46 -4.30
C GLU A 117 1.62 17.34 -3.96
N SER A 118 0.92 16.39 -4.59
CA SER A 118 -0.52 16.20 -4.38
C SER A 118 -0.83 15.76 -2.94
N LEU A 119 0.02 14.92 -2.34
CA LEU A 119 -0.10 14.58 -0.91
C LEU A 119 0.13 15.79 -0.01
N VAL A 120 1.16 16.59 -0.28
CA VAL A 120 1.43 17.80 0.54
C VAL A 120 0.26 18.77 0.48
N LYS A 121 -0.29 19.04 -0.71
CA LYS A 121 -1.45 19.91 -0.87
C LYS A 121 -2.68 19.34 -0.15
N TRP A 122 -2.89 18.03 -0.24
CA TRP A 122 -4.00 17.37 0.46
C TRP A 122 -3.86 17.46 1.97
N ILE A 123 -2.68 17.21 2.54
CA ILE A 123 -2.45 17.38 3.97
C ILE A 123 -2.58 18.85 4.38
N ALA A 124 -2.06 19.79 3.60
CA ALA A 124 -2.23 21.21 3.87
C ALA A 124 -3.72 21.61 3.96
N ASP A 125 -4.57 21.07 3.08
CA ASP A 125 -6.03 21.29 3.12
C ASP A 125 -6.66 20.73 4.41
N ILE A 126 -6.31 19.51 4.82
CA ILE A 126 -6.77 18.91 6.09
C ILE A 126 -6.38 19.77 7.30
N GLU A 127 -5.15 20.30 7.29
CA GLU A 127 -4.61 21.10 8.40
C GLU A 127 -4.99 22.59 8.34
N GLY A 128 -5.71 23.03 7.29
CA GLY A 128 -6.07 24.44 7.10
C GLY A 128 -4.87 25.35 6.77
N ILE A 129 -3.80 24.80 6.21
CA ILE A 129 -2.60 25.53 5.78
C ILE A 129 -2.83 26.11 4.38
N THR A 130 -2.58 27.40 4.23
CA THR A 130 -2.80 28.10 2.95
C THR A 130 -1.75 27.71 1.91
N PHE A 131 -2.19 27.45 0.67
CA PHE A 131 -1.32 26.88 -0.37
C PHE A 131 -0.19 27.80 -0.84
N ASP A 132 -0.32 29.12 -0.64
CA ASP A 132 0.73 30.11 -0.92
C ASP A 132 1.97 29.90 -0.04
N THR A 133 1.82 29.33 1.15
CA THR A 133 2.93 29.03 2.07
C THR A 133 3.74 27.79 1.66
N LEU A 134 3.24 26.98 0.72
CA LEU A 134 3.88 25.72 0.32
C LEU A 134 5.09 25.92 -0.61
N GLY A 135 5.21 27.11 -1.24
CA GLY A 135 6.26 27.42 -2.21
C GLY A 135 6.00 26.87 -3.61
N ILE A 136 7.05 26.80 -4.44
CA ILE A 136 6.96 26.41 -5.86
C ILE A 136 7.70 25.08 -6.07
N LYS A 137 7.03 24.12 -6.72
CA LYS A 137 7.60 22.79 -6.98
C LYS A 137 8.94 22.88 -7.71
N GLY A 138 9.97 22.24 -7.15
CA GLY A 138 11.30 22.23 -7.74
C GLY A 138 12.10 23.52 -7.55
N GLN A 139 11.53 24.55 -6.89
CA GLN A 139 12.17 25.87 -6.77
C GLN A 139 12.31 26.33 -5.31
N SER A 140 11.23 26.32 -4.52
CA SER A 140 11.22 26.94 -3.18
C SER A 140 10.20 26.31 -2.23
N GLY A 141 10.40 26.55 -0.92
CA GLY A 141 9.47 26.14 0.14
C GLY A 141 9.36 24.63 0.33
N ILE A 142 8.22 24.20 0.85
CA ILE A 142 7.91 22.79 1.12
C ILE A 142 7.94 21.98 -0.19
N LEU A 143 7.46 22.55 -1.30
CA LEU A 143 7.40 21.87 -2.59
C LEU A 143 8.74 21.80 -3.34
N GLN A 144 9.81 22.41 -2.81
CA GLN A 144 11.11 22.49 -3.47
C GLN A 144 11.69 21.13 -3.86
N SER A 145 11.65 20.14 -2.96
CA SER A 145 12.30 18.85 -3.15
C SER A 145 11.48 17.70 -2.57
N MET A 146 11.83 16.45 -2.87
CA MET A 146 11.25 15.29 -2.16
C MET A 146 11.53 15.35 -0.66
N ASN A 147 12.72 15.81 -0.26
CA ASN A 147 13.09 15.88 1.16
C ASN A 147 12.23 16.89 1.92
N THR A 148 12.05 18.10 1.40
CA THR A 148 11.21 19.13 2.02
C THR A 148 9.74 18.71 2.11
N ARG A 149 9.24 17.98 1.10
CA ARG A 149 7.90 17.38 1.12
C ARG A 149 7.78 16.27 2.16
N ALA A 150 8.77 15.37 2.23
CA ALA A 150 8.81 14.32 3.23
C ALA A 150 8.82 14.90 4.66
N GLN A 151 9.63 15.93 4.90
CA GLN A 151 9.67 16.63 6.20
C GLN A 151 8.30 17.17 6.60
N PHE A 152 7.59 17.82 5.68
CA PHE A 152 6.22 18.29 5.91
C PHE A 152 5.25 17.14 6.21
N LEU A 153 5.28 16.07 5.41
CA LEU A 153 4.40 14.91 5.59
C LEU A 153 4.66 14.14 6.90
N THR A 154 5.91 14.19 7.41
CA THR A 154 6.29 13.52 8.66
C THR A 154 5.99 14.34 9.92
N ASN A 155 5.37 15.51 9.80
CA ASN A 155 5.07 16.37 10.93
C ASN A 155 4.12 15.67 11.93
N PRO A 156 4.55 15.39 13.18
CA PRO A 156 3.75 14.65 14.14
C PRO A 156 2.53 15.44 14.65
N GLN A 157 2.43 16.74 14.36
CA GLN A 157 1.25 17.54 14.71
C GLN A 157 0.07 17.33 13.74
N HIS A 158 0.31 16.84 12.52
CA HIS A 158 -0.76 16.63 11.54
C HIS A 158 -1.70 15.50 11.96
N LYS A 159 -2.95 15.56 11.51
CA LYS A 159 -3.94 14.48 11.62
C LYS A 159 -3.49 13.23 10.87
N VAL A 160 -2.78 13.39 9.76
CA VAL A 160 -2.19 12.29 8.97
C VAL A 160 -0.67 12.45 8.94
N VAL A 161 0.03 11.52 9.58
CA VAL A 161 1.49 11.53 9.72
C VAL A 161 2.08 10.39 8.89
N PHE A 162 3.01 10.73 8.01
CA PHE A 162 3.72 9.76 7.20
C PHE A 162 5.02 9.34 7.88
N HIS A 163 5.32 8.04 7.83
CA HIS A 163 6.52 7.43 8.37
C HIS A 163 7.24 6.68 7.24
N PHE A 164 8.41 7.18 6.84
CA PHE A 164 9.14 6.61 5.71
C PHE A 164 10.20 5.61 6.19
N THR A 165 10.17 4.40 5.64
CA THR A 165 11.23 3.41 5.90
C THR A 165 12.57 3.89 5.34
N PRO A 166 13.71 3.52 5.98
CA PRO A 166 15.01 3.79 5.42
C PRO A 166 15.14 3.20 4.01
N LYS A 167 15.93 3.86 3.16
CA LYS A 167 16.15 3.39 1.79
C LYS A 167 16.69 1.97 1.79
N HIS A 168 16.15 1.13 0.90
CA HIS A 168 16.50 -0.29 0.77
C HIS A 168 16.13 -1.16 1.99
N CYS A 169 15.19 -0.71 2.83
CA CYS A 169 14.70 -1.47 3.97
C CYS A 169 13.21 -1.83 3.84
N SER A 170 12.78 -2.32 2.66
CA SER A 170 11.39 -2.79 2.46
C SER A 170 11.01 -3.91 3.44
N TRP A 171 11.98 -4.68 3.94
CA TRP A 171 11.76 -5.69 4.98
C TRP A 171 11.22 -5.12 6.31
N LEU A 172 11.31 -3.81 6.54
CA LEU A 172 10.65 -3.13 7.67
C LEU A 172 9.18 -2.80 7.40
N ASN A 173 8.71 -2.82 6.15
CA ASN A 173 7.33 -2.53 5.81
C ASN A 173 6.46 -3.78 6.02
N GLN A 174 5.62 -3.81 7.06
CA GLN A 174 4.92 -5.04 7.46
C GLN A 174 3.94 -5.58 6.41
N VAL A 175 3.39 -4.72 5.55
CA VAL A 175 2.55 -5.13 4.41
C VAL A 175 3.25 -6.11 3.46
N GLU A 176 4.58 -6.11 3.38
CA GLU A 176 5.35 -7.08 2.60
C GLU A 176 5.19 -8.53 3.12
N ILE A 177 4.91 -8.69 4.41
CA ILE A 177 4.56 -9.99 5.01
C ILE A 177 3.21 -10.46 4.43
N TRP A 178 2.25 -9.55 4.33
CA TRP A 178 0.94 -9.87 3.77
C TRP A 178 1.03 -10.16 2.26
N PHE A 179 1.80 -9.38 1.50
CA PHE A 179 2.10 -9.67 0.08
C PHE A 179 2.74 -11.04 -0.12
N SER A 180 3.64 -11.43 0.78
CA SER A 180 4.21 -12.77 0.81
C SER A 180 3.15 -13.86 1.05
N ILE A 181 2.15 -13.60 1.90
CA ILE A 181 1.02 -14.51 2.14
C ILE A 181 0.12 -14.59 0.90
N LEU A 182 -0.30 -13.45 0.34
CA LEU A 182 -1.09 -13.35 -0.89
C LEU A 182 -0.43 -14.14 -2.03
N THR A 183 0.87 -13.93 -2.22
CA THR A 183 1.64 -14.59 -3.28
C THR A 183 1.61 -16.11 -3.10
N ARG A 184 1.96 -16.62 -1.92
CA ARG A 184 2.03 -18.07 -1.69
C ARG A 184 0.67 -18.76 -1.73
N LYS A 185 -0.37 -18.11 -1.19
CA LYS A 185 -1.69 -18.73 -1.03
C LYS A 185 -2.57 -18.60 -2.27
N LEU A 186 -2.50 -17.46 -2.97
CA LEU A 186 -3.37 -17.18 -4.11
C LEU A 186 -2.56 -17.14 -5.42
N LEU A 187 -1.60 -16.22 -5.55
CA LEU A 187 -1.02 -15.90 -6.87
C LEU A 187 -0.16 -17.02 -7.45
N SER A 188 0.69 -17.67 -6.65
CA SER A 188 1.62 -18.72 -7.13
C SER A 188 0.92 -20.01 -7.54
N ARG A 189 -0.29 -20.26 -7.06
CA ARG A 189 -1.06 -21.48 -7.33
C ARG A 189 -2.33 -21.23 -8.14
N GLY A 190 -2.72 -19.97 -8.30
CA GLY A 190 -3.92 -19.59 -9.03
C GLY A 190 -3.80 -19.78 -10.53
N SER A 191 -4.96 -19.91 -11.17
CA SER A 191 -5.15 -19.84 -12.61
C SER A 191 -6.28 -18.85 -12.84
N PHE A 192 -6.00 -17.74 -13.53
CA PHE A 192 -6.93 -16.62 -13.70
C PHE A 192 -7.21 -16.43 -15.18
N SER A 193 -8.45 -16.64 -15.58
CA SER A 193 -8.93 -16.58 -16.97
C SER A 193 -9.08 -15.15 -17.52
N SER A 194 -8.98 -14.15 -16.65
CA SER A 194 -9.01 -12.72 -17.03
C SER A 194 -8.48 -11.82 -15.91
N GLN A 195 -8.31 -10.53 -16.20
CA GLN A 195 -8.06 -9.51 -15.17
C GLN A 195 -9.23 -9.35 -14.19
N ALA A 196 -10.47 -9.58 -14.65
CA ALA A 196 -11.66 -9.50 -13.81
C ALA A 196 -11.70 -10.66 -12.81
N ASP A 197 -11.40 -11.87 -13.28
CA ASP A 197 -11.27 -13.08 -12.45
C ASP A 197 -10.18 -12.91 -11.38
N LEU A 198 -8.98 -12.45 -11.78
CA LEU A 198 -7.92 -12.12 -10.82
C LEU A 198 -8.36 -11.08 -9.78
N LYS A 199 -9.11 -10.04 -10.19
CA LYS A 199 -9.64 -9.03 -9.27
C LYS A 199 -10.65 -9.63 -8.29
N GLN A 200 -11.59 -10.44 -8.77
CA GLN A 200 -12.59 -11.09 -7.94
C GLN A 200 -11.95 -12.04 -6.91
N GLN A 201 -11.03 -12.90 -7.35
CA GLN A 201 -10.33 -13.85 -6.47
C GLN A 201 -9.53 -13.15 -5.35
N ARG A 202 -8.97 -11.97 -5.63
CA ARG A 202 -8.34 -11.15 -4.57
C ARG A 202 -9.36 -10.54 -3.63
N LEU A 203 -10.50 -10.05 -4.14
CA LEU A 203 -11.55 -9.50 -3.30
C LEU A 203 -12.11 -10.54 -2.31
N GLU A 204 -12.18 -11.80 -2.73
CA GLU A 204 -12.58 -12.94 -1.87
C GLU A 204 -11.48 -13.38 -0.88
N PHE A 205 -10.23 -12.94 -1.08
CA PHE A 205 -9.09 -13.30 -0.23
C PHE A 205 -8.89 -12.34 0.95
N TYR A 206 -9.35 -11.09 0.84
CA TYR A 206 -9.30 -10.10 1.93
C TYR A 206 -10.30 -10.47 3.03
#